data_AF-A0A7S1UVA5-F1
#
_entry.id   AF-A0A7S1UVA5-F1
#
_cell.length_a   1.000
_cell.length_b   1.000
_cell.length_c   1.000
_cell.angle_alpha   90.00
_cell.angle_beta   90.00
_cell.angle_gamma   90.00
#
_symmetry.space_group_name_H-M   'P 1'
#
loop_
_entity.id
_entity.type
_entity.pdbx_description
1 polymer ?
#
loop_
_entity_poly.entity_id
_entity_poly.type
_entity_poly.pdbx_seq_one_letter_code
_entity_poly.pdbx_strand_id
1 'polypeptide(L)'
;ERRKELIVTVPKRKLLGSHGLDDESSLKVGTTLQLNSNSSNGGGGGLQVLVTAVDEDTVTVDANPPLAGASYKCDATILAIDSVPSPTTTPPSSKYQVATFALGCFWGVELACTRLPGVVGTKAGYTQGLTVAPTYQQVSSGKTRHREAVFVVYNSEEVSYSELVDLALERLAITTPTTMFSNLFEEEDDSYQYSHGFYYHSESQRQIALSKLDKNNRFRVEVRAATTFYDAEEEHQQYLLKGGQSARKGAKESIRCFG
;
A
#
# COMPACT_ATOMS: atom_id res chain seq x y z
N GLU A 1 4.05 21.35 17.89
CA GLU A 1 4.67 20.10 18.38
C GLU A 1 5.71 19.62 17.37
N ARG A 2 6.80 18.96 17.81
CA ARG A 2 7.76 18.34 16.87
C ARG A 2 7.09 17.15 16.20
N ARG A 3 7.03 17.19 14.87
CA ARG A 3 6.52 16.11 14.02
C ARG A 3 7.59 15.02 13.89
N LYS A 4 7.26 13.79 14.32
CA LYS A 4 8.21 12.67 14.35
C LYS A 4 8.63 12.25 12.94
N GLU A 5 7.76 12.43 11.97
CA GLU A 5 7.99 12.17 10.55
C GLU A 5 9.02 13.11 9.90
N LEU A 6 9.38 14.22 10.56
CA LEU A 6 10.39 15.17 10.10
C LEU A 6 11.75 15.00 10.78
N ILE A 7 11.90 13.94 11.57
CA ILE A 7 13.15 13.53 12.19
C ILE A 7 13.60 12.28 11.48
N VAL A 8 14.73 12.36 10.77
CA VAL A 8 15.21 11.28 9.90
C VAL A 8 16.63 10.92 10.26
N THR A 9 16.90 9.62 10.37
CA THR A 9 18.24 9.07 10.55
C THR A 9 18.82 8.71 9.19
N VAL A 10 19.98 9.29 8.88
CA VAL A 10 20.66 9.16 7.58
C VAL A 10 22.02 8.50 7.79
N PRO A 11 22.42 7.52 6.94
CA PRO A 11 23.77 6.97 6.99
C PRO A 11 24.84 8.04 6.66
N LYS A 12 25.93 8.10 7.44
CA LYS A 12 27.03 9.07 7.24
C LYS A 12 27.60 9.05 5.83
N ARG A 13 27.80 7.86 5.27
CA ARG A 13 28.28 7.65 3.89
C ARG A 13 27.46 8.33 2.79
N LYS A 14 26.20 8.70 3.07
CA LYS A 14 25.34 9.44 2.12
C LYS A 14 25.46 10.96 2.24
N LEU A 15 26.07 11.45 3.32
CA LEU A 15 26.34 12.87 3.56
C LEU A 15 27.77 13.25 3.14
N LEU A 16 28.69 12.28 3.15
CA LEU A 16 30.08 12.44 2.76
C LEU A 16 30.24 12.46 1.23
N GLY A 17 31.05 13.39 0.71
CA GLY A 17 31.36 13.50 -0.73
C GLY A 17 30.41 14.40 -1.55
N SER A 18 29.47 15.09 -0.90
CA SER A 18 28.63 16.13 -1.52
C SER A 18 28.89 17.50 -0.87
N HIS A 19 29.33 18.46 -1.70
CA HIS A 19 29.55 19.89 -1.40
C HIS A 19 29.94 20.24 0.06
N GLY A 20 31.22 20.01 0.42
CA GLY A 20 31.87 20.64 1.58
C GLY A 20 31.89 19.85 2.89
N LEU A 21 31.39 18.62 2.89
CA LEU A 21 31.58 17.65 3.98
C LEU A 21 32.60 16.60 3.55
N ASP A 22 33.87 16.99 3.58
CA ASP A 22 35.00 16.16 3.11
C ASP A 22 35.54 15.22 4.20
N ASP A 23 35.13 15.39 5.46
CA ASP A 23 35.59 14.58 6.60
C ASP A 23 34.49 14.41 7.67
N GLU A 24 34.42 13.21 8.26
CA GLU A 24 33.44 12.81 9.30
C GLU A 24 33.54 13.66 10.58
N SER A 25 34.71 14.29 10.82
CA SER A 25 34.97 15.13 11.99
C SER A 25 34.12 16.41 12.08
N SER A 26 33.46 16.79 10.98
CA SER A 26 32.65 18.01 10.83
C SER A 26 31.17 17.85 11.26
N LEU A 27 30.68 16.62 11.45
CA LEU A 27 29.30 16.34 11.84
C LEU A 27 29.16 16.19 13.36
N LYS A 28 28.59 17.22 14.01
CA LYS A 28 28.33 17.24 15.46
C LYS A 28 26.87 17.59 15.72
N VAL A 29 26.37 17.16 16.88
CA VAL A 29 25.05 17.62 17.35
C VAL A 29 25.05 19.14 17.45
N GLY A 30 24.03 19.78 16.88
CA GLY A 30 23.92 21.23 16.77
C GLY A 30 24.41 21.80 15.44
N THR A 31 25.06 21.00 14.57
CA THR A 31 25.41 21.44 13.22
C THR A 31 24.15 21.62 12.38
N THR A 32 24.02 22.75 11.68
CA THR A 32 22.98 22.95 10.66
C THR A 32 23.51 22.50 9.31
N LEU A 33 22.81 21.57 8.68
CA LEU A 33 23.12 21.08 7.34
C LEU A 33 22.17 21.73 6.33
N GLN A 34 22.70 22.09 5.17
CA GLN A 34 21.90 22.56 4.05
C GLN A 34 21.74 21.43 3.03
N LEU A 35 20.58 20.80 3.03
CA LEU A 35 20.24 19.73 2.09
C LEU A 35 19.73 20.36 0.80
N ASN A 36 20.28 19.95 -0.35
CA ASN A 36 19.87 20.53 -1.61
C ASN A 36 18.40 20.19 -1.90
N SER A 37 17.64 21.18 -2.35
CA SER A 37 16.25 20.98 -2.81
C SER A 37 16.17 21.48 -4.24
N ASN A 38 15.70 20.65 -5.17
CA ASN A 38 15.44 21.06 -6.54
C ASN A 38 14.12 21.85 -6.57
N SER A 39 14.10 23.07 -6.06
CA SER A 39 12.97 23.99 -6.22
C SER A 39 13.25 24.94 -7.38
N SER A 40 12.38 24.94 -8.39
CA SER A 40 12.48 25.77 -9.60
C SER A 40 12.00 27.21 -9.40
N ASN A 41 11.59 27.61 -8.21
CA ASN A 41 11.16 28.99 -7.94
C ASN A 41 12.25 29.79 -7.22
N GLY A 42 13.24 30.27 -7.98
CA GLY A 42 13.87 31.59 -7.81
C GLY A 42 14.51 31.99 -6.48
N GLY A 43 14.60 31.11 -5.49
CA GLY A 43 15.26 31.34 -4.21
C GLY A 43 16.18 30.19 -3.88
N GLY A 44 17.43 30.28 -4.34
CA GLY A 44 18.47 29.29 -4.05
C GLY A 44 18.75 29.21 -2.56
N GLY A 45 18.16 28.24 -1.88
CA GLY A 45 18.42 27.95 -0.48
C GLY A 45 17.94 26.56 -0.16
N GLY A 46 18.86 25.59 -0.05
CA GLY A 46 18.53 24.22 0.33
C GLY A 46 17.82 24.15 1.69
N LEU A 47 17.12 23.04 1.94
CA LEU A 47 16.45 22.74 3.20
C LEU A 47 17.48 22.72 4.32
N GLN A 48 17.37 23.66 5.27
CA GLN A 48 18.19 23.62 6.48
C GLN A 48 17.63 22.55 7.43
N VAL A 49 18.49 21.68 7.93
CA VAL A 49 18.14 20.68 8.94
C VAL A 49 19.14 20.73 10.08
N LEU A 50 18.68 20.50 11.30
CA LEU A 50 19.53 20.51 12.48
C LEU A 50 19.98 19.09 12.82
N VAL A 51 21.28 18.85 12.96
CA VAL A 51 21.77 17.56 13.48
C VAL A 51 21.43 17.45 14.96
N THR A 52 20.62 16.47 15.32
CA THR A 52 20.16 16.23 16.70
C THR A 52 20.79 15.01 17.35
N ALA A 53 21.36 14.08 16.57
CA ALA A 53 22.17 12.97 17.08
C ALA A 53 23.23 12.55 16.05
N VAL A 54 24.38 12.07 16.53
CA VAL A 54 25.44 11.48 15.71
C VAL A 54 25.89 10.20 16.39
N ASP A 55 25.70 9.08 15.70
CA ASP A 55 26.11 7.74 16.15
C ASP A 55 27.33 7.28 15.36
N GLU A 56 27.77 6.02 15.52
CA GLU A 56 28.94 5.49 14.80
C GLU A 56 28.78 5.58 13.27
N ASP A 57 27.62 5.13 12.73
CA ASP A 57 27.38 5.08 11.28
C ASP A 57 26.27 6.03 10.78
N THR A 58 25.55 6.68 11.69
CA THR A 58 24.34 7.44 11.37
C THR A 58 24.34 8.84 11.95
N VAL A 59 23.56 9.72 11.31
CA VAL A 59 23.27 11.07 11.79
C VAL A 59 21.77 11.25 11.78
N THR A 60 21.19 11.70 12.89
CA THR A 60 19.78 12.08 12.96
C THR A 60 19.65 13.57 12.75
N VAL A 61 18.82 13.95 11.79
CA VAL A 61 18.54 15.35 11.45
C VAL A 61 17.08 15.69 11.72
N ASP A 62 16.85 16.89 12.26
CA ASP A 62 15.55 17.44 12.57
C ASP A 62 15.24 18.59 11.61
N ALA A 63 14.24 18.38 10.75
CA ALA A 63 13.74 19.38 9.82
C ALA A 63 12.54 20.16 10.39
N ASN A 64 12.13 19.95 11.64
CA ASN A 64 11.04 20.71 12.26
C ASN A 64 11.31 22.22 12.40
N PRO A 65 12.52 22.69 12.76
CA PRO A 65 12.73 24.12 13.04
C PRO A 65 12.40 25.06 11.85
N PRO A 66 12.73 24.73 10.58
CA PRO A 66 12.30 25.52 9.42
C PRO A 66 10.88 25.26 8.91
N LEU A 67 10.14 24.27 9.45
CA LEU A 67 8.84 23.82 8.92
C LEU A 67 7.66 24.07 9.89
N ALA A 68 7.83 24.90 10.92
CA ALA A 68 6.74 25.32 11.79
C ALA A 68 5.80 26.30 11.03
N GLY A 69 4.60 25.82 10.68
CA GLY A 69 3.51 26.67 10.16
C GLY A 69 3.40 26.83 8.64
N ALA A 70 4.13 26.06 7.82
CA ALA A 70 4.05 26.14 6.36
C ALA A 70 3.76 24.79 5.68
N SER A 71 3.02 24.83 4.57
CA SER A 71 2.80 23.70 3.65
C SER A 71 3.92 23.64 2.61
N TYR A 72 4.35 22.42 2.27
CA TYR A 72 5.43 22.19 1.31
C TYR A 72 5.00 21.24 0.20
N LYS A 73 5.47 21.53 -1.02
CA LYS A 73 5.52 20.59 -2.15
C LYS A 73 6.96 20.10 -2.27
N CYS A 74 7.13 18.82 -2.56
CA CYS A 74 8.44 18.24 -2.86
C CYS A 74 8.37 17.43 -4.14
N ASP A 75 9.49 17.40 -4.86
CA ASP A 75 9.69 16.47 -5.95
C ASP A 75 10.38 15.22 -5.40
N ALA A 76 9.74 14.06 -5.58
CA ALA A 76 10.30 12.77 -5.23
C ALA A 76 10.91 12.14 -6.48
N THR A 77 12.14 11.61 -6.37
CA THR A 77 12.76 10.81 -7.42
C THR A 77 12.55 9.33 -7.11
N ILE A 78 11.89 8.62 -8.01
CA ILE A 78 11.74 7.16 -7.92
C ILE A 78 13.12 6.54 -8.20
N LEU A 79 13.77 6.02 -7.15
CA LEU A 79 15.11 5.41 -7.26
C LEU A 79 15.07 4.02 -7.90
N ALA A 80 13.94 3.31 -7.77
CA ALA A 80 13.66 2.05 -8.42
C ALA A 80 12.15 1.81 -8.47
N ILE A 81 11.67 1.21 -9.55
CA ILE A 81 10.35 0.58 -9.62
C ILE A 81 10.63 -0.91 -9.63
N ASP A 82 10.52 -1.55 -8.46
CA ASP A 82 10.55 -3.01 -8.41
C ASP A 82 9.27 -3.52 -9.07
N SER A 83 9.41 -4.46 -10.01
CA SER A 83 8.29 -5.21 -10.55
C SER A 83 7.51 -5.86 -9.39
N VAL A 84 6.17 -5.83 -9.47
CA VAL A 84 5.28 -6.47 -8.49
C VAL A 84 5.85 -7.86 -8.15
N PRO A 85 6.16 -8.15 -6.88
CA PRO A 85 6.89 -9.38 -6.55
C PRO A 85 6.05 -10.58 -6.97
N SER A 86 6.66 -11.40 -7.83
CA SER A 86 6.12 -12.69 -8.20
C SER A 86 6.08 -13.59 -6.96
N PRO A 87 5.10 -14.50 -6.86
CA PRO A 87 4.99 -15.42 -5.74
C PRO A 87 6.32 -16.15 -5.53
N THR A 88 6.95 -15.94 -4.38
CA THR A 88 8.26 -16.53 -4.06
C THR A 88 8.14 -17.45 -2.85
N THR A 89 8.93 -18.51 -2.80
CA THR A 89 8.92 -19.48 -1.69
C THR A 89 9.41 -18.86 -0.37
N THR A 90 10.15 -17.75 -0.43
CA THR A 90 10.74 -17.05 0.71
C THR A 90 10.10 -15.67 0.85
N PRO A 91 9.66 -15.25 2.05
CA PRO A 91 9.17 -13.90 2.26
C PRO A 91 10.28 -12.87 1.98
N PRO A 92 9.95 -11.72 1.37
CA PRO A 92 10.95 -10.70 1.09
C PRO A 92 11.59 -10.20 2.38
N SER A 93 12.89 -9.86 2.33
CA SER A 93 13.64 -9.33 3.49
C SER A 93 13.23 -7.90 3.88
N SER A 94 12.27 -7.32 3.17
CA SER A 94 11.70 -6.02 3.48
C SER A 94 10.64 -6.16 4.57
N LYS A 95 10.64 -5.22 5.52
CA LYS A 95 9.51 -5.06 6.45
C LYS A 95 8.20 -4.71 5.74
N TYR A 96 8.27 -4.22 4.50
CA TYR A 96 7.10 -4.00 3.66
C TYR A 96 6.83 -5.22 2.79
N GLN A 97 5.61 -5.74 2.90
CA GLN A 97 5.12 -6.88 2.15
C GLN A 97 3.87 -6.49 1.37
N VAL A 98 3.46 -7.36 0.44
CA VAL A 98 2.31 -7.13 -0.42
C VAL A 98 1.28 -8.24 -0.27
N ALA A 99 0.01 -7.89 -0.40
CA ALA A 99 -1.11 -8.80 -0.42
C ALA A 99 -2.11 -8.37 -1.51
N THR A 100 -2.80 -9.32 -2.12
CA THR A 100 -3.82 -9.02 -3.12
C THR A 100 -5.11 -9.76 -2.78
N PHE A 101 -6.22 -9.01 -2.67
CA PHE A 101 -7.53 -9.54 -2.31
C PHE A 101 -8.60 -9.11 -3.32
N ALA A 102 -9.42 -10.06 -3.78
CA ALA A 102 -10.66 -9.82 -4.51
C ALA A 102 -11.84 -10.18 -3.61
N LEU A 103 -12.70 -9.21 -3.26
CA LEU A 103 -13.78 -9.40 -2.28
C LEU A 103 -15.10 -8.76 -2.77
N GLY A 104 -15.37 -8.85 -4.07
CA GLY A 104 -16.43 -8.09 -4.72
C GLY A 104 -15.97 -6.69 -5.11
N CYS A 105 -16.89 -5.70 -5.05
CA CYS A 105 -16.59 -4.32 -5.45
C CYS A 105 -15.37 -3.76 -4.71
N PHE A 106 -14.31 -3.45 -5.46
CA PHE A 106 -13.02 -3.05 -4.90
C PHE A 106 -13.03 -1.73 -4.11
N TRP A 107 -14.03 -0.84 -4.29
CA TRP A 107 -14.08 0.47 -3.65
C TRP A 107 -14.21 0.36 -2.13
N GLY A 108 -15.12 -0.51 -1.67
CA GLY A 108 -15.30 -0.77 -0.25
C GLY A 108 -14.13 -1.53 0.37
N VAL A 109 -13.49 -2.41 -0.42
CA VAL A 109 -12.34 -3.21 0.00
C VAL A 109 -11.12 -2.31 0.17
N GLU A 110 -10.85 -1.44 -0.79
CA GLU A 110 -9.71 -0.52 -0.77
C GLU A 110 -9.79 0.38 0.46
N LEU A 111 -10.97 0.96 0.74
CA LEU A 111 -11.16 1.78 1.92
C LEU A 111 -10.97 0.99 3.22
N ALA A 112 -11.46 -0.25 3.29
CA ALA A 112 -11.28 -1.10 4.46
C ALA A 112 -9.79 -1.39 4.73
N CYS A 113 -9.04 -1.81 3.72
CA CYS A 113 -7.60 -2.03 3.82
C CYS A 113 -6.87 -0.74 4.18
N THR A 114 -7.25 0.39 3.56
CA THR A 114 -6.63 1.70 3.82
C THR A 114 -6.82 2.15 5.27
N ARG A 115 -7.91 1.76 5.94
CA ARG A 115 -8.12 2.10 7.36
C ARG A 115 -7.32 1.24 8.32
N LEU A 116 -6.75 0.12 7.90
CA LEU A 116 -5.99 -0.76 8.79
C LEU A 116 -4.63 -0.10 9.15
N PRO A 117 -4.30 0.07 10.45
CA PRO A 117 -2.95 0.43 10.88
C PRO A 117 -1.91 -0.56 10.33
N GLY A 118 -0.70 -0.11 10.02
CA GLY A 118 0.32 -0.92 9.35
C GLY A 118 0.15 -1.07 7.83
N VAL A 119 -1.04 -0.87 7.25
CA VAL A 119 -1.18 -0.73 5.78
C VAL A 119 -0.60 0.62 5.36
N VAL A 120 0.29 0.64 4.36
CA VAL A 120 0.98 1.86 3.91
C VAL A 120 0.61 2.27 2.49
N GLY A 121 -0.01 1.39 1.72
CA GLY A 121 -0.48 1.71 0.38
C GLY A 121 -1.55 0.73 -0.09
N THR A 122 -2.45 1.22 -0.93
CA THR A 122 -3.52 0.43 -1.55
C THR A 122 -3.70 0.89 -3.00
N LYS A 123 -4.12 -0.03 -3.86
CA LYS A 123 -4.54 0.26 -5.24
C LYS A 123 -5.71 -0.64 -5.62
N ALA A 124 -6.70 -0.07 -6.30
CA ALA A 124 -7.74 -0.80 -6.98
C ALA A 124 -7.25 -1.28 -8.36
N GLY A 125 -7.67 -2.46 -8.80
CA GLY A 125 -7.25 -2.99 -10.09
C GLY A 125 -7.84 -4.34 -10.45
N TYR A 126 -7.23 -4.97 -11.45
CA TYR A 126 -7.72 -6.17 -12.12
C TYR A 126 -6.63 -7.24 -12.16
N THR A 127 -6.96 -8.48 -11.80
CA THR A 127 -5.99 -9.59 -11.84
C THR A 127 -6.67 -10.93 -12.12
N GLN A 128 -5.87 -11.98 -12.32
CA GLN A 128 -6.27 -13.37 -12.62
C GLN A 128 -7.07 -13.60 -13.91
N GLY A 129 -7.26 -12.56 -14.73
CA GLY A 129 -7.86 -12.67 -16.04
C GLY A 129 -6.83 -12.87 -17.15
N LEU A 130 -7.34 -13.02 -18.37
CA LEU A 130 -6.53 -13.35 -19.56
C LEU A 130 -6.23 -12.13 -20.43
N THR A 131 -6.96 -11.03 -20.25
CA THR A 131 -6.82 -9.83 -21.09
C THR A 131 -5.64 -9.00 -20.59
N VAL A 132 -4.77 -8.58 -21.51
CA VAL A 132 -3.66 -7.69 -21.17
C VAL A 132 -4.17 -6.27 -21.07
N ALA A 133 -3.84 -5.57 -19.97
CA ALA A 133 -4.20 -4.17 -19.70
C ALA A 133 -5.70 -3.88 -19.96
N PRO A 134 -6.62 -4.61 -19.29
CA PRO A 134 -8.05 -4.42 -19.52
C PRO A 134 -8.53 -3.08 -18.96
N THR A 135 -9.54 -2.48 -19.60
CA THR A 135 -10.27 -1.33 -19.05
C THR A 135 -11.41 -1.77 -18.14
N TYR A 136 -11.91 -0.88 -17.29
CA TYR A 136 -13.09 -1.16 -16.45
C TYR A 136 -14.28 -1.66 -17.28
N GLN A 137 -14.54 -1.07 -18.45
CA GLN A 137 -15.64 -1.47 -19.34
C GLN A 137 -15.48 -2.91 -19.86
N GLN A 138 -14.24 -3.34 -20.11
CA GLN A 138 -13.97 -4.71 -20.52
C GLN A 138 -14.15 -5.67 -19.34
N VAL A 139 -13.67 -5.31 -18.15
CA VAL A 139 -13.80 -6.15 -16.94
C VAL A 139 -15.24 -6.31 -16.50
N SER A 140 -16.02 -5.22 -16.48
CA SER A 140 -17.44 -5.22 -16.12
C SER A 140 -18.32 -6.03 -17.09
N SER A 141 -17.81 -6.36 -18.28
CA SER A 141 -18.49 -7.26 -19.21
C SER A 141 -18.36 -8.75 -18.82
N GLY A 142 -17.59 -9.11 -17.79
CA GLY A 142 -17.32 -10.49 -17.35
C GLY A 142 -16.37 -11.31 -18.26
N LYS A 143 -16.17 -10.89 -19.51
CA LYS A 143 -15.47 -11.68 -20.55
C LYS A 143 -13.96 -11.76 -20.37
N THR A 144 -13.36 -10.79 -19.68
CA THR A 144 -11.89 -10.75 -19.49
C THR A 144 -11.40 -11.75 -18.44
N ARG A 145 -12.33 -12.30 -17.65
CA ARG A 145 -12.08 -13.18 -16.49
C ARG A 145 -11.22 -12.56 -15.39
N HIS A 146 -11.03 -11.24 -15.43
CA HIS A 146 -10.42 -10.54 -14.31
C HIS A 146 -11.35 -10.49 -13.12
N ARG A 147 -10.76 -10.40 -11.93
CA ARG A 147 -11.47 -10.01 -10.71
C ARG A 147 -11.10 -8.57 -10.40
N GLU A 148 -12.08 -7.81 -9.91
CA GLU A 148 -11.80 -6.60 -9.16
C GLU A 148 -11.04 -6.99 -7.89
N ALA A 149 -9.86 -6.41 -7.73
CA ALA A 149 -8.97 -6.72 -6.63
C ALA A 149 -8.32 -5.46 -6.08
N VAL A 150 -7.87 -5.57 -4.83
CA VAL A 150 -7.09 -4.55 -4.16
C VAL A 150 -5.70 -5.10 -3.90
N PHE A 151 -4.71 -4.39 -4.41
CA PHE A 151 -3.31 -4.57 -4.06
C PHE A 151 -3.02 -3.76 -2.79
N VAL A 152 -2.40 -4.40 -1.81
CA VAL A 152 -2.15 -3.84 -0.48
C VAL A 152 -0.65 -3.92 -0.19
N VAL A 153 -0.04 -2.81 0.18
CA VAL A 153 1.31 -2.76 0.75
C VAL A 153 1.18 -2.55 2.25
N TYR A 154 1.79 -3.40 3.05
CA TYR A 154 1.72 -3.35 4.51
C TYR A 154 3.08 -3.52 5.18
N ASN A 155 3.28 -2.88 6.33
CA ASN A 155 4.41 -3.10 7.20
C ASN A 155 4.16 -4.35 8.05
N SER A 156 4.87 -5.45 7.78
CA SER A 156 4.73 -6.72 8.49
C SER A 156 5.15 -6.68 9.95
N GLU A 157 5.83 -5.61 10.39
CA GLU A 157 6.15 -5.36 11.80
C GLU A 157 4.99 -4.70 12.58
N GLU A 158 4.02 -4.10 11.86
CA GLU A 158 2.86 -3.43 12.46
C GLU A 158 1.56 -4.20 12.26
N VAL A 159 1.42 -4.92 11.14
CA VAL A 159 0.25 -5.73 10.83
C VAL A 159 0.66 -7.00 10.09
N SER A 160 0.14 -8.14 10.54
CA SER A 160 0.42 -9.43 9.93
C SER A 160 -0.48 -9.72 8.72
N TYR A 161 -0.04 -10.62 7.85
CA TYR A 161 -0.91 -11.14 6.78
C TYR A 161 -2.16 -11.85 7.33
N SER A 162 -2.04 -12.49 8.50
CA SER A 162 -3.19 -13.11 9.17
C SER A 162 -4.28 -12.08 9.49
N GLU A 163 -3.89 -10.91 10.00
CA GLU A 163 -4.84 -9.83 10.32
C GLU A 163 -5.48 -9.24 9.06
N LEU A 164 -4.73 -9.17 7.94
CA LEU A 164 -5.29 -8.79 6.65
C LEU A 164 -6.34 -9.81 6.16
N VAL A 165 -6.10 -11.12 6.36
CA VAL A 165 -7.07 -12.17 6.04
C VAL A 165 -8.30 -12.08 6.95
N ASP A 166 -8.12 -11.79 8.23
CA ASP A 166 -9.24 -11.57 9.17
C ASP A 166 -10.12 -10.39 8.72
N LEU A 167 -9.51 -9.27 8.35
CA LEU A 167 -10.22 -8.12 7.77
C LEU A 167 -10.97 -8.50 6.48
N ALA A 168 -10.33 -9.28 5.60
CA ALA A 168 -10.94 -9.71 4.34
C ALA A 168 -12.18 -10.59 4.58
N LEU A 169 -12.10 -11.54 5.51
CA LEU A 169 -13.21 -12.41 5.88
C LEU A 169 -14.35 -11.67 6.58
N GLU A 170 -14.04 -10.70 7.45
CA GLU A 170 -15.04 -9.80 8.04
C GLU A 170 -15.75 -9.00 6.96
N ARG A 171 -15.00 -8.48 5.97
CA ARG A 171 -15.59 -7.72 4.87
C ARG A 171 -16.53 -8.57 4.02
N LEU A 172 -16.13 -9.80 3.70
CA LEU A 172 -16.99 -10.76 3.01
C LEU A 172 -18.25 -11.07 3.82
N ALA A 173 -18.15 -11.24 5.13
CA ALA A 173 -19.31 -11.47 5.99
C ALA A 173 -20.35 -10.33 5.94
N ILE A 174 -19.90 -9.09 5.76
CA ILE A 174 -20.77 -7.90 5.65
C ILE A 174 -21.37 -7.77 4.24
N THR A 175 -20.59 -8.07 3.21
CA THR A 175 -20.92 -7.78 1.81
C THR A 175 -21.54 -8.95 1.05
N THR A 176 -21.45 -10.16 1.61
CA THR A 176 -21.87 -11.40 0.95
C THR A 176 -23.09 -11.99 1.67
N PRO A 177 -24.33 -11.63 1.29
CA PRO A 177 -25.51 -12.39 1.72
C PRO A 177 -25.39 -13.84 1.22
N THR A 178 -25.54 -14.80 2.13
CA THR A 178 -25.32 -16.24 1.92
C THR A 178 -26.15 -16.88 0.79
N THR A 179 -27.15 -16.17 0.26
CA THR A 179 -28.07 -16.63 -0.78
C THR A 179 -27.73 -16.14 -2.20
N MET A 180 -26.81 -15.17 -2.38
CA MET A 180 -26.60 -14.48 -3.67
C MET A 180 -25.49 -15.05 -4.57
N PHE A 181 -24.74 -16.05 -4.12
CA PHE A 181 -23.44 -16.38 -4.72
C PHE A 181 -23.23 -17.86 -5.08
N SER A 182 -24.34 -18.57 -5.37
CA SER A 182 -24.29 -19.97 -5.84
C SER A 182 -23.57 -20.12 -7.17
N ASN A 183 -23.49 -19.07 -7.98
CA ASN A 183 -22.94 -19.11 -9.35
C ASN A 183 -21.62 -18.34 -9.52
N LEU A 184 -21.06 -17.80 -8.42
CA LEU A 184 -19.70 -17.24 -8.45
C LEU A 184 -18.78 -18.26 -9.14
N PHE A 185 -17.94 -17.76 -10.05
CA PHE A 185 -17.02 -18.53 -10.89
C PHE A 185 -17.63 -19.28 -12.09
N GLU A 186 -18.94 -19.22 -12.34
CA GLU A 186 -19.51 -19.82 -13.55
C GLU A 186 -19.21 -18.99 -14.81
N GLU A 187 -19.11 -19.66 -15.96
CA GLU A 187 -18.70 -18.99 -17.21
C GLU A 187 -19.74 -18.01 -17.75
N GLU A 188 -21.00 -18.23 -17.42
CA GLU A 188 -22.15 -17.44 -17.87
C GLU A 188 -22.56 -16.35 -16.86
N ASP A 189 -21.80 -16.17 -15.78
CA ASP A 189 -22.11 -15.19 -14.73
C ASP A 189 -21.51 -13.81 -15.07
N ASP A 190 -22.39 -12.83 -15.35
CA ASP A 190 -22.05 -11.43 -15.59
C ASP A 190 -21.40 -10.73 -14.36
N SER A 191 -21.35 -11.40 -13.21
CA SER A 191 -20.73 -10.93 -11.97
C SER A 191 -19.37 -11.58 -11.68
N TYR A 192 -18.79 -12.31 -12.64
CA TYR A 192 -17.50 -13.01 -12.47
C TYR A 192 -16.39 -12.13 -11.88
N GLN A 193 -16.35 -10.84 -12.25
CA GLN A 193 -15.42 -9.85 -11.74
C GLN A 193 -15.52 -9.61 -10.23
N TYR A 194 -16.64 -9.92 -9.60
CA TYR A 194 -16.85 -9.80 -8.16
C TYR A 194 -16.55 -11.09 -7.39
N SER A 195 -16.04 -12.12 -8.07
CA SER A 195 -15.64 -13.37 -7.43
C SER A 195 -14.56 -13.17 -6.36
N HIS A 196 -14.60 -14.00 -5.33
CA HIS A 196 -13.74 -13.84 -4.15
C HIS A 196 -12.41 -14.58 -4.29
N GLY A 197 -11.29 -13.92 -4.01
CA GLY A 197 -9.98 -14.52 -4.15
C GLY A 197 -8.93 -13.93 -3.21
N PHE A 198 -8.12 -14.80 -2.62
CA PHE A 198 -6.91 -14.43 -1.88
C PHE A 198 -5.70 -14.82 -2.74
N TYR A 199 -5.00 -13.81 -3.26
CA TYR A 199 -3.91 -14.03 -4.20
C TYR A 199 -2.57 -13.85 -3.51
N TYR A 200 -1.91 -14.98 -3.23
CA TYR A 200 -0.71 -15.01 -2.39
C TYR A 200 0.56 -14.66 -3.18
N HIS A 201 1.45 -13.93 -2.52
CA HIS A 201 2.80 -13.57 -3.00
C HIS A 201 3.90 -14.41 -2.33
N SER A 202 3.54 -15.32 -1.42
CA SER A 202 4.45 -16.32 -0.89
C SER A 202 3.71 -17.57 -0.41
N GLU A 203 4.43 -18.68 -0.23
CA GLU A 203 3.84 -19.92 0.30
C GLU A 203 3.36 -19.76 1.74
N SER A 204 4.02 -18.91 2.54
CA SER A 204 3.56 -18.58 3.90
C SER A 204 2.19 -17.91 3.86
N GLN A 205 1.97 -16.96 2.94
CA GLN A 205 0.65 -16.35 2.75
C GLN A 205 -0.39 -17.39 2.33
N ARG A 206 -0.04 -18.31 1.41
CA ARG A 206 -0.94 -19.40 1.01
C ARG A 206 -1.39 -20.24 2.21
N GLN A 207 -0.44 -20.66 3.05
CA GLN A 207 -0.74 -21.47 4.24
C GLN A 207 -1.62 -20.72 5.24
N ILE A 208 -1.31 -19.45 5.52
CA ILE A 208 -2.10 -18.60 6.42
C ILE A 208 -3.53 -18.44 5.88
N ALA A 209 -3.67 -18.09 4.60
CA ALA A 209 -4.96 -17.94 3.94
C ALA A 209 -5.80 -19.22 4.07
N LEU A 210 -5.25 -20.38 3.70
CA LEU A 210 -5.94 -21.66 3.80
C LEU A 210 -6.30 -22.04 5.24
N SER A 211 -5.46 -21.72 6.22
CA SER A 211 -5.72 -22.01 7.63
C SER A 211 -6.88 -21.20 8.24
N LYS A 212 -7.20 -20.05 7.63
CA LYS A 212 -8.24 -19.12 8.08
C LYS A 212 -9.60 -19.35 7.43
N LEU A 213 -9.65 -20.05 6.29
CA LEU A 213 -10.91 -20.43 5.66
C LEU A 213 -11.63 -21.47 6.53
N ASP A 214 -12.95 -21.33 6.66
CA ASP A 214 -13.75 -22.36 7.31
C ASP A 214 -13.80 -23.64 6.48
N LYS A 215 -14.09 -24.79 7.11
CA LYS A 215 -14.10 -26.10 6.44
C LYS A 215 -14.99 -26.16 5.20
N ASN A 216 -16.06 -25.37 5.16
CA ASN A 216 -16.99 -25.34 4.05
C ASN A 216 -16.66 -24.24 3.04
N ASN A 217 -15.63 -23.42 3.32
CA ASN A 217 -15.29 -22.21 2.58
C ASN A 217 -16.56 -21.43 2.22
N ARG A 218 -17.31 -20.97 3.24
CA ARG A 218 -18.68 -20.45 3.07
C ARG A 218 -18.79 -19.27 2.11
N PHE A 219 -17.69 -18.55 1.89
CA PHE A 219 -17.59 -17.43 0.95
C PHE A 219 -17.04 -17.81 -0.41
N ARG A 220 -16.76 -19.10 -0.65
CA ARG A 220 -16.20 -19.66 -1.89
C ARG A 220 -14.93 -18.94 -2.35
N VAL A 221 -14.05 -18.57 -1.41
CA VAL A 221 -12.80 -17.86 -1.73
C VAL A 221 -11.85 -18.79 -2.48
N GLU A 222 -11.39 -18.40 -3.66
CA GLU A 222 -10.29 -19.09 -4.33
C GLU A 222 -8.94 -18.65 -3.70
N VAL A 223 -8.03 -19.58 -3.45
CA VAL A 223 -6.67 -19.26 -2.96
C VAL A 223 -5.66 -19.67 -4.01
N ARG A 224 -5.08 -18.68 -4.70
CA ARG A 224 -4.20 -18.89 -5.85
C ARG A 224 -2.98 -17.97 -5.80
N ALA A 225 -1.95 -18.32 -6.55
CA ALA A 225 -0.78 -17.46 -6.69
C ALA A 225 -1.17 -16.12 -7.33
N ALA A 226 -0.62 -15.02 -6.83
CA ALA A 226 -0.75 -13.72 -7.48
C ALA A 226 -0.19 -13.77 -8.90
N THR A 227 -0.93 -13.16 -9.83
CA THR A 227 -0.54 -12.99 -11.24
C THR A 227 -0.41 -11.50 -11.52
N THR A 228 -0.25 -11.11 -12.79
CA THR A 228 -0.21 -9.70 -13.18
C THR A 228 -1.39 -8.93 -12.60
N PHE A 229 -1.09 -7.79 -12.00
CA PHE A 229 -2.07 -6.82 -11.50
C PHE A 229 -2.06 -5.62 -12.44
N TYR A 230 -3.21 -5.29 -13.01
CA TYR A 230 -3.41 -4.10 -13.81
C TYR A 230 -4.11 -3.06 -12.96
N ASP A 231 -3.47 -1.90 -12.77
CA ASP A 231 -4.08 -0.78 -12.06
C ASP A 231 -5.39 -0.37 -12.77
N ALA A 232 -6.46 -0.19 -12.00
CA ALA A 232 -7.69 0.42 -12.52
C ALA A 232 -7.46 1.91 -12.79
N GLU A 233 -8.34 2.50 -13.59
CA GLU A 233 -8.33 3.91 -13.94
C GLU A 233 -8.32 4.81 -12.68
N GLU A 234 -7.71 6.00 -12.79
CA GLU A 234 -7.52 6.92 -11.65
C GLU A 234 -8.83 7.31 -10.94
N GLU A 235 -9.95 7.31 -11.67
CA GLU A 235 -11.27 7.57 -11.09
C GLU A 235 -11.73 6.50 -10.09
N HIS A 236 -11.22 5.26 -10.21
CA HIS A 236 -11.52 4.17 -9.29
C HIS A 236 -10.61 4.14 -8.07
N GLN A 237 -9.41 4.74 -8.17
CA GLN A 237 -8.46 4.79 -7.06
C GLN A 237 -9.00 5.65 -5.92
N GLN A 238 -9.05 5.10 -4.72
CA GLN A 238 -9.56 5.74 -3.51
C GLN A 238 -10.94 6.39 -3.69
N TYR A 239 -11.81 5.76 -4.50
CA TYR A 239 -13.11 6.30 -4.91
C TYR A 239 -13.95 6.79 -3.72
N LEU A 240 -14.09 5.99 -2.65
CA LEU A 240 -14.89 6.36 -1.48
C LEU A 240 -14.27 7.47 -0.63
N LEU A 241 -12.93 7.58 -0.62
CA LEU A 241 -12.25 8.70 0.03
C LEU A 241 -12.52 10.00 -0.74
N LYS A 242 -12.41 9.96 -2.08
CA LYS A 242 -12.78 11.06 -2.98
C LYS A 242 -14.27 11.42 -2.82
N GLY A 243 -15.12 10.44 -2.53
CA GLY A 243 -16.54 10.59 -2.22
C GLY A 243 -16.87 11.00 -0.77
N GLY A 244 -15.86 11.26 0.09
CA GLY A 244 -16.06 11.85 1.42
C GLY A 244 -16.11 10.86 2.60
N GLN A 245 -15.90 9.56 2.39
CA GLN A 245 -15.74 8.61 3.49
C GLN A 245 -14.30 8.63 4.02
N SER A 246 -14.13 8.86 5.32
CA SER A 246 -12.82 8.96 5.96
C SER A 246 -11.97 7.70 5.76
N ALA A 247 -10.69 7.87 5.39
CA ALA A 247 -9.70 6.79 5.32
C ALA A 247 -8.75 6.79 6.52
N ARG A 248 -9.09 7.50 7.61
CA ARG A 248 -8.26 7.58 8.82
C ARG A 248 -7.96 6.17 9.37
N LYS A 249 -6.70 5.94 9.75
CA LYS A 249 -6.29 4.68 10.38
C LYS A 249 -7.12 4.39 11.64
N GLY A 250 -7.63 3.17 11.75
CA GLY A 250 -8.50 2.71 12.83
C GLY A 250 -9.93 3.26 12.79
N ALA A 251 -10.36 3.92 11.72
CA ALA A 251 -11.76 4.32 11.53
C ALA A 251 -12.69 3.10 11.53
N LYS A 252 -13.79 3.17 12.28
CA LYS A 252 -14.77 2.08 12.51
C LYS A 252 -16.15 2.39 11.92
N GLU A 253 -16.31 3.56 11.33
CA GLU A 253 -17.53 4.00 10.66
C GLU A 253 -17.88 3.02 9.55
N SER A 254 -19.16 2.64 9.42
CA SER A 254 -19.59 1.70 8.38
C SER A 254 -19.23 2.22 6.99
N ILE A 255 -18.70 1.34 6.15
CA ILE A 255 -18.32 1.64 4.76
C ILE A 255 -19.54 1.44 3.87
N ARG A 256 -19.98 2.51 3.21
CA ARG A 256 -21.05 2.49 2.21
C ARG A 256 -20.43 2.32 0.83
N CYS A 257 -20.71 1.21 0.14
CA CYS A 257 -19.98 0.84 -1.08
C CYS A 257 -20.13 1.82 -2.25
N PHE A 258 -21.18 2.66 -2.25
CA PHE A 258 -21.50 3.55 -3.38
C PHE A 258 -21.57 5.04 -2.99
N GLY A 259 -21.14 5.40 -1.77
CA GLY A 259 -21.25 6.76 -1.21
C GLY A 259 -22.03 6.81 0.10
#